data_AF-A0A2G8PG42-F1
#
_entry.id   AF-A0A2G8PG42-F1
#
_cell.length_a   1.000
_cell.length_b   1.000
_cell.length_c   1.000
_cell.angle_alpha   90.00
_cell.angle_beta   90.00
_cell.angle_gamma   90.00
#
_symmetry.space_group_name_H-M   'P 1'
#
loop_
_entity.id
_entity.type
_entity.pdbx_description
1 polymer ?
#
loop_
_entity_poly.entity_id
_entity_poly.type
_entity_poly.pdbx_seq_one_letter_code
_entity_poly.pdbx_strand_id
1 'polypeptide(L)'
;MTMRASFTRTLGCSLPILVLLTPLVLGSPAQAQRGRPSAPGTAAPVPMQPSWQSPRELERVNHDLAKAQRDLAEASFFAQRGSSPEAARLLELSRQSFAEAQKALQGGNVFAAREQAKAAENLAKAAKALYEAELGFGGPPGRSFFEAPLRAQESLSRLQAEMTFANITSGPVAELQQQAQQLLGRVNADPASYTFADYSRSKAAFHSARAALHLLAAERLSGLGSLSSF
;
A
#
# COMPACT_ATOMS: atom_id res chain seq x y z
N MET A 1 35.84 -46.89 15.76
CA MET A 1 34.78 -47.20 14.78
C MET A 1 34.68 -46.06 13.79
N THR A 2 34.98 -46.39 12.54
CA THR A 2 34.86 -45.65 11.27
C THR A 2 33.45 -45.09 11.05
N MET A 3 33.19 -43.95 10.40
CA MET A 3 33.62 -43.55 9.06
C MET A 3 33.68 -42.02 8.89
N ARG A 4 34.68 -41.58 8.10
CA ARG A 4 34.67 -40.36 7.30
C ARG A 4 33.77 -40.56 6.07
N ALA A 5 33.12 -39.49 5.60
CA ALA A 5 32.80 -39.35 4.19
C ALA A 5 33.02 -37.89 3.76
N SER A 6 34.14 -37.68 3.07
CA SER A 6 34.38 -36.53 2.21
C SER A 6 33.87 -36.90 0.82
N PHE A 7 33.13 -36.01 0.15
CA PHE A 7 32.99 -36.07 -1.30
C PHE A 7 33.53 -34.78 -1.91
N THR A 8 34.57 -34.97 -2.70
CA THR A 8 35.13 -33.99 -3.64
C THR A 8 35.00 -34.56 -5.04
N ARG A 9 35.03 -33.66 -6.02
CA ARG A 9 35.38 -33.86 -7.46
C ARG A 9 34.30 -34.44 -8.38
N THR A 10 34.16 -34.06 -9.66
CA THR A 10 34.60 -32.95 -10.55
C THR A 10 34.03 -33.26 -11.95
N LEU A 11 34.15 -32.30 -12.88
CA LEU A 11 34.00 -32.40 -14.36
C LEU A 11 32.54 -32.24 -14.82
N GLY A 12 32.19 -31.35 -15.74
CA GLY A 12 32.97 -30.70 -16.80
C GLY A 12 32.33 -31.01 -18.15
N CYS A 13 31.96 -29.95 -18.90
CA CYS A 13 31.75 -29.85 -20.37
C CYS A 13 30.79 -28.65 -20.62
N SER A 14 31.24 -27.44 -21.00
CA SER A 14 31.71 -26.98 -22.33
C SER A 14 30.59 -27.05 -23.39
N LEU A 15 29.92 -25.97 -23.80
CA LEU A 15 30.24 -24.94 -24.84
C LEU A 15 28.89 -24.61 -25.56
N PRO A 16 28.74 -23.64 -26.50
CA PRO A 16 29.31 -22.29 -26.63
C PRO A 16 28.29 -21.19 -27.10
N ILE A 17 28.68 -19.91 -26.88
CA ILE A 17 28.66 -18.74 -27.81
C ILE A 17 27.36 -18.37 -28.57
N LEU A 18 26.87 -17.14 -28.36
CA LEU A 18 26.80 -16.14 -29.46
C LEU A 18 26.73 -14.70 -28.92
N VAL A 19 27.91 -14.07 -28.90
CA VAL A 19 28.10 -12.62 -28.82
C VAL A 19 27.83 -12.06 -30.21
N LEU A 20 26.83 -11.20 -30.34
CA LEU A 20 26.63 -10.38 -31.53
C LEU A 20 27.11 -8.96 -31.22
N LEU A 21 28.39 -8.76 -31.50
CA LEU A 21 29.00 -7.48 -31.84
C LEU A 21 28.38 -6.99 -33.15
N THR A 22 27.89 -5.75 -33.18
CA THR A 22 27.68 -4.99 -34.42
C THR A 22 28.52 -3.72 -34.40
N PRO A 23 29.10 -3.34 -35.55
CA PRO A 23 30.33 -2.55 -35.59
C PRO A 23 30.11 -1.05 -35.48
N LEU A 24 31.10 -0.38 -34.87
CA LEU A 24 31.42 1.02 -35.14
C LEU A 24 31.71 1.18 -36.65
N VAL A 25 30.93 2.02 -37.32
CA VAL A 25 31.32 2.63 -38.59
C VAL A 25 31.58 4.10 -38.31
N LEU A 26 32.86 4.46 -38.34
CA LEU A 26 33.34 5.84 -38.31
C LEU A 26 33.59 6.28 -39.76
N GLY A 27 32.88 7.31 -40.22
CA GLY A 27 33.08 7.94 -41.53
C GLY A 27 32.38 9.30 -41.62
N SER A 28 33.15 10.38 -41.45
CA SER A 28 32.83 11.79 -41.79
C SER A 28 33.03 12.04 -43.32
N PRO A 29 32.74 13.22 -43.94
CA PRO A 29 32.22 14.50 -43.42
C PRO A 29 31.04 15.12 -44.22
N ALA A 30 30.49 16.23 -43.69
CA ALA A 30 29.91 17.38 -44.39
C ALA A 30 28.85 17.17 -45.50
N GLN A 31 27.60 17.57 -45.21
CA GLN A 31 26.95 18.62 -45.99
C GLN A 31 25.75 19.22 -45.23
N ALA A 32 25.84 20.51 -44.96
CA ALA A 32 24.70 21.31 -44.54
C ALA A 32 23.69 21.41 -45.70
N GLN A 33 22.51 20.82 -45.54
CA GLN A 33 21.35 21.14 -46.37
C GLN A 33 20.24 21.69 -45.47
N ARG A 34 20.06 23.01 -45.56
CA ARG A 34 18.82 23.68 -45.16
C ARG A 34 17.68 23.09 -46.00
N GLY A 35 16.99 22.10 -45.44
CA GLY A 35 15.73 21.58 -45.98
C GLY A 35 14.57 22.46 -45.57
N ARG A 36 13.80 22.92 -46.55
CA ARG A 36 12.51 23.63 -46.40
C ARG A 36 11.57 22.92 -45.40
N PRO A 37 10.68 23.65 -44.71
CA PRO A 37 9.59 23.02 -43.96
C PRO A 37 8.74 22.17 -44.91
N SER A 38 8.62 20.88 -44.62
CA SER A 38 7.68 19.98 -45.28
C SER A 38 6.24 20.39 -44.89
N ALA A 39 5.33 20.30 -45.86
CA ALA A 39 3.90 20.58 -45.71
C ALA A 39 3.27 19.77 -44.56
N PRO A 40 2.08 20.13 -44.05
CA PRO A 40 1.43 19.43 -42.95
C PRO A 40 1.01 18.04 -43.43
N GLY A 41 1.91 17.07 -43.24
CA GLY A 41 1.64 15.66 -43.41
C GLY A 41 0.69 15.24 -42.31
N THR A 42 -0.43 14.67 -42.71
CA THR A 42 -1.44 14.03 -41.88
C THR A 42 -0.73 13.15 -40.85
N ALA A 43 -0.61 13.66 -39.62
CA ALA A 43 -0.08 12.87 -38.52
C ALA A 43 -0.97 11.63 -38.39
N ALA A 44 -0.37 10.45 -38.51
CA ALA A 44 -1.04 9.21 -38.16
C ALA A 44 -1.65 9.41 -36.75
N PRO A 45 -2.89 8.96 -36.51
CA PRO A 45 -3.49 9.11 -35.20
C PRO A 45 -2.56 8.43 -34.21
N VAL A 46 -1.92 9.23 -33.36
CA VAL A 46 -1.22 8.73 -32.18
C VAL A 46 -2.27 7.89 -31.45
N PRO A 47 -2.01 6.61 -31.16
CA PRO A 47 -2.95 5.82 -30.38
C PRO A 47 -3.21 6.61 -29.10
N MET A 48 -4.43 7.14 -29.00
CA MET A 48 -4.86 7.96 -27.89
C MET A 48 -4.89 7.02 -26.70
N GLN A 49 -3.79 6.97 -25.93
CA GLN A 49 -3.82 6.34 -24.63
C GLN A 49 -5.00 6.96 -23.88
N PRO A 50 -5.83 6.15 -23.19
CA PRO A 50 -6.96 6.69 -22.45
C PRO A 50 -6.44 7.83 -21.59
N SER A 51 -6.99 9.03 -21.78
CA SER A 51 -6.50 10.31 -21.27
C SER A 51 -6.56 10.46 -19.74
N TRP A 52 -6.73 9.34 -19.02
CA TRP A 52 -6.91 9.24 -17.58
C TRP A 52 -5.72 8.62 -16.85
N GLN A 53 -4.60 8.38 -17.54
CA GLN A 53 -3.35 7.93 -16.92
C GLN A 53 -2.25 8.93 -17.25
N SER A 54 -2.28 10.07 -16.55
CA SER A 54 -1.14 10.98 -16.63
C SER A 54 0.09 10.29 -16.01
N PRO A 55 1.31 10.49 -16.54
CA PRO A 55 2.54 9.95 -15.93
C PRO A 55 2.66 10.28 -14.44
N ARG A 56 2.13 11.44 -14.02
CA ARG A 56 2.06 11.88 -12.62
C ARG A 56 1.20 11.00 -11.73
N GLU A 57 0.11 10.44 -12.24
CA GLU A 57 -0.75 9.53 -11.47
C GLU A 57 -0.07 8.18 -11.25
N LEU A 58 0.68 7.71 -12.25
CA LEU A 58 1.51 6.51 -12.13
C LEU A 58 2.64 6.70 -11.11
N GLU A 59 3.31 7.86 -11.12
CA GLU A 59 4.31 8.21 -10.10
C GLU A 59 3.70 8.23 -8.69
N ARG A 60 2.51 8.81 -8.53
CA ARG A 60 1.81 8.86 -7.24
C ARG A 60 1.41 7.48 -6.75
N VAL A 61 0.88 6.61 -7.60
CA VAL A 61 0.52 5.24 -7.16
C VAL A 61 1.74 4.42 -6.81
N ASN A 62 2.84 4.57 -7.55
CA ASN A 62 4.11 3.91 -7.22
C ASN A 62 4.66 4.41 -5.87
N HIS A 63 4.53 5.71 -5.58
CA HIS A 63 4.88 6.26 -4.28
C HIS A 63 4.01 5.69 -3.15
N ASP A 64 2.69 5.66 -3.34
CA ASP A 64 1.72 5.13 -2.36
C ASP A 64 2.00 3.63 -2.10
N LEU A 65 2.29 2.84 -3.15
CA LEU A 65 2.69 1.42 -3.04
C LEU A 65 4.02 1.25 -2.29
N ALA A 66 5.05 2.02 -2.64
CA ALA A 66 6.34 1.94 -1.97
C ALA A 66 6.24 2.26 -0.46
N LYS A 67 5.36 3.21 -0.12
CA LYS A 67 5.08 3.57 1.27
C LYS A 67 4.33 2.46 2.01
N ALA A 68 3.28 1.91 1.40
CA ALA A 68 2.55 0.76 1.96
C ALA A 68 3.47 -0.45 2.17
N GLN A 69 4.35 -0.75 1.22
CA GLN A 69 5.34 -1.83 1.34
C GLN A 69 6.31 -1.60 2.50
N ARG A 70 6.76 -0.35 2.71
CA ARG A 70 7.63 0.00 3.84
C ARG A 70 6.91 -0.22 5.17
N ASP A 71 5.70 0.30 5.32
CA ASP A 71 4.93 0.18 6.56
C ASP A 71 4.56 -1.29 6.83
N LEU A 72 4.27 -2.09 5.79
CA LEU A 72 4.09 -3.54 5.87
C LEU A 72 5.32 -4.27 6.38
N ALA A 73 6.51 -3.94 5.85
CA ALA A 73 7.77 -4.52 6.28
C ALA A 73 8.07 -4.17 7.74
N GLU A 74 7.81 -2.92 8.13
CA GLU A 74 7.98 -2.46 9.51
C GLU A 74 7.02 -3.18 10.47
N ALA A 75 5.74 -3.24 10.15
CA ALA A 75 4.77 -3.98 10.96
C ALA A 75 5.10 -5.48 11.05
N SER A 76 5.59 -6.08 9.96
CA SER A 76 6.03 -7.48 9.94
C SER A 76 7.27 -7.72 10.83
N PHE A 77 8.17 -6.73 10.95
CA PHE A 77 9.29 -6.81 11.88
C PHE A 77 8.84 -6.82 13.34
N PHE A 78 7.81 -6.03 13.69
CA PHE A 78 7.22 -6.08 15.02
C PHE A 78 6.45 -7.39 15.27
N ALA A 79 5.77 -7.93 14.25
CA ALA A 79 5.04 -9.20 14.33
C ALA A 79 5.94 -10.42 14.62
N GLN A 80 7.26 -10.33 14.36
CA GLN A 80 8.21 -11.38 14.75
C GLN A 80 8.45 -11.44 16.26
N ARG A 81 8.09 -10.39 17.00
CA ARG A 81 8.32 -10.25 18.44
C ARG A 81 7.03 -10.20 19.25
N GLY A 82 5.97 -9.63 18.69
CA GLY A 82 4.65 -9.55 19.32
C GLY A 82 3.77 -10.76 19.00
N SER A 83 2.75 -10.94 19.81
CA SER A 83 1.80 -12.06 19.75
C SER A 83 0.33 -11.61 19.67
N SER A 84 0.08 -10.29 19.59
CA SER A 84 -1.26 -9.72 19.53
C SER A 84 -2.08 -10.27 18.33
N PRO A 85 -3.17 -11.00 18.59
CA PRO A 85 -4.01 -11.56 17.52
C PRO A 85 -4.75 -10.45 16.75
N GLU A 86 -5.10 -9.35 17.44
CA GLU A 86 -5.73 -8.18 16.83
C GLU A 86 -4.78 -7.49 15.84
N ALA A 87 -3.49 -7.37 16.21
CA ALA A 87 -2.45 -6.83 15.34
C ALA A 87 -2.15 -7.75 14.15
N ALA A 88 -2.09 -9.07 14.38
CA ALA A 88 -1.88 -10.06 13.33
C ALA A 88 -2.99 -10.02 12.27
N ARG A 89 -4.26 -9.89 12.69
CA ARG A 89 -5.39 -9.73 11.77
C ARG A 89 -5.26 -8.48 10.90
N LEU A 90 -4.93 -7.33 11.50
CA LEU A 90 -4.73 -6.08 10.76
C LEU A 90 -3.57 -6.17 9.77
N LEU A 91 -2.48 -6.83 10.15
CA LEU A 91 -1.35 -7.07 9.27
C LEU A 91 -1.73 -7.95 8.07
N GLU A 92 -2.56 -8.97 8.28
CA GLU A 92 -3.04 -9.82 7.21
C GLU A 92 -3.97 -9.07 6.25
N LEU A 93 -4.91 -8.27 6.77
CA LEU A 93 -5.74 -7.39 5.94
C LEU A 93 -4.90 -6.37 5.15
N SER A 94 -3.81 -5.87 5.75
CA SER A 94 -2.86 -4.98 5.07
C SER A 94 -2.20 -5.66 3.87
N ARG A 95 -1.76 -6.92 4.01
CA ARG A 95 -1.16 -7.70 2.92
C ARG A 95 -2.17 -7.97 1.80
N GLN A 96 -3.41 -8.30 2.15
CA GLN A 96 -4.49 -8.52 1.19
C GLN A 96 -4.77 -7.25 0.38
N SER A 97 -4.97 -6.12 1.07
CA SER A 97 -5.20 -4.82 0.42
C SER A 97 -4.01 -4.38 -0.45
N PHE A 98 -2.77 -4.67 -0.04
CA PHE A 98 -1.59 -4.41 -0.85
C PHE A 98 -1.54 -5.27 -2.13
N ALA A 99 -1.89 -6.56 -2.03
CA ALA A 99 -2.01 -7.43 -3.20
C ALA A 99 -3.12 -6.94 -4.15
N GLU A 100 -4.26 -6.50 -3.61
CA GLU A 100 -5.34 -5.88 -4.40
C GLU A 100 -4.89 -4.58 -5.07
N ALA A 101 -4.08 -3.76 -4.40
CA ALA A 101 -3.50 -2.56 -4.98
C ALA A 101 -2.62 -2.86 -6.20
N GLN A 102 -1.77 -3.88 -6.11
CA GLN A 102 -0.93 -4.32 -7.23
C GLN A 102 -1.76 -4.88 -8.38
N LYS A 103 -2.79 -5.69 -8.06
CA LYS A 103 -3.72 -6.24 -9.06
C LYS A 103 -4.49 -5.13 -9.78
N ALA A 104 -5.01 -4.15 -9.04
CA ALA A 104 -5.72 -3.01 -9.61
C ALA A 104 -4.81 -2.18 -10.53
N LEU A 105 -3.55 -1.99 -10.16
CA LEU A 105 -2.58 -1.27 -11.00
C LEU A 105 -2.28 -2.03 -12.28
N GLN A 106 -2.08 -3.35 -12.21
CA GLN A 106 -1.89 -4.21 -13.39
C GLN A 106 -3.11 -4.20 -14.31
N GLY A 107 -4.32 -4.12 -13.73
CA GLY A 107 -5.58 -3.96 -14.45
C GLY A 107 -5.85 -2.54 -14.97
N GLY A 108 -4.93 -1.59 -14.78
CA GLY A 108 -5.06 -0.20 -15.24
C GLY A 108 -5.97 0.69 -14.38
N ASN A 109 -6.53 0.17 -13.28
CA ASN A 109 -7.35 0.94 -12.34
C ASN A 109 -6.47 1.64 -11.30
N VAL A 110 -5.87 2.77 -11.71
CA VAL A 110 -4.94 3.55 -10.88
C VAL A 110 -5.61 4.09 -9.61
N PHE A 111 -6.88 4.49 -9.69
CA PHE A 111 -7.60 5.00 -8.51
C PHE A 111 -7.76 3.91 -7.44
N ALA A 112 -8.31 2.74 -7.81
CA ALA A 112 -8.48 1.64 -6.88
C ALA A 112 -7.13 1.17 -6.33
N ALA A 113 -6.10 1.13 -7.17
CA ALA A 113 -4.73 0.82 -6.73
C ALA A 113 -4.22 1.78 -5.65
N ARG A 114 -4.46 3.10 -5.81
CA ARG A 114 -4.05 4.09 -4.81
C ARG A 114 -4.82 3.97 -3.51
N GLU A 115 -6.13 3.83 -3.58
CA GLU A 115 -6.96 3.71 -2.38
C GLU A 115 -6.67 2.40 -1.63
N GLN A 116 -6.47 1.29 -2.34
CA GLN A 116 -5.99 0.04 -1.74
C GLN A 116 -4.59 0.18 -1.13
N ALA A 117 -3.65 0.85 -1.80
CA ALA A 117 -2.32 1.09 -1.22
C ALA A 117 -2.40 1.91 0.08
N LYS A 118 -3.25 2.93 0.15
CA LYS A 118 -3.48 3.72 1.38
C LYS A 118 -4.21 2.92 2.45
N ALA A 119 -5.14 2.04 2.09
CA ALA A 119 -5.78 1.13 3.03
C ALA A 119 -4.73 0.20 3.65
N ALA A 120 -3.90 -0.45 2.83
CA ALA A 120 -2.79 -1.27 3.27
C ALA A 120 -1.82 -0.51 4.20
N GLU A 121 -1.43 0.72 3.83
CA GLU A 121 -0.58 1.60 4.65
C GLU A 121 -1.18 1.81 6.05
N ASN A 122 -2.46 2.19 6.13
CA ASN A 122 -3.11 2.47 7.41
C ASN A 122 -3.30 1.19 8.24
N LEU A 123 -3.63 0.05 7.62
CA LEU A 123 -3.73 -1.23 8.31
C LEU A 123 -2.39 -1.67 8.90
N ALA A 124 -1.29 -1.49 8.16
CA ALA A 124 0.06 -1.77 8.67
C ALA A 124 0.41 -0.86 9.86
N LYS A 125 0.07 0.43 9.80
CA LYS A 125 0.26 1.37 10.91
C LYS A 125 -0.57 1.01 12.14
N ALA A 126 -1.81 0.56 11.94
CA ALA A 126 -2.67 0.09 13.01
C ALA A 126 -2.09 -1.17 13.69
N ALA A 127 -1.65 -2.15 12.89
CA ALA A 127 -0.99 -3.35 13.39
C ALA A 127 0.28 -3.01 14.17
N LYS A 128 1.14 -2.17 13.60
CA LYS A 128 2.37 -1.69 14.25
C LYS A 128 2.08 -1.05 15.60
N ALA A 129 1.09 -0.14 15.67
CA ALA A 129 0.75 0.53 16.94
C ALA A 129 0.35 -0.49 18.02
N LEU A 130 -0.41 -1.54 17.68
CA LEU A 130 -0.78 -2.58 18.63
C LEU A 130 0.41 -3.44 19.07
N TYR A 131 1.32 -3.80 18.16
CA TYR A 131 2.54 -4.51 18.54
C TYR A 131 3.49 -3.65 19.39
N GLU A 132 3.63 -2.37 19.06
CA GLU A 132 4.41 -1.41 19.87
C GLU A 132 3.88 -1.34 21.31
N ALA A 133 2.54 -1.32 21.47
CA ALA A 133 1.88 -1.35 22.78
C ALA A 133 2.23 -2.61 23.58
N GLU A 134 2.14 -3.77 22.94
CA GLU A 134 2.41 -5.07 23.56
C GLU A 134 3.88 -5.19 23.98
N LEU A 135 4.79 -4.73 23.13
CA LEU A 135 6.23 -4.81 23.33
C LEU A 135 6.78 -3.70 24.24
N GLY A 136 5.93 -2.77 24.69
CA GLY A 136 6.35 -1.63 25.50
C GLY A 136 7.22 -0.62 24.76
N PHE A 137 7.20 -0.62 23.43
CA PHE A 137 7.92 0.38 22.62
C PHE A 137 7.10 1.66 22.53
N GLY A 138 7.45 2.65 23.35
CA GLY A 138 6.84 3.97 23.31
C GLY A 138 7.84 5.11 23.29
N GLY A 139 7.65 6.05 22.37
CA GLY A 139 8.33 7.35 22.41
C GLY A 139 7.78 8.23 23.55
N PRO A 140 8.52 9.27 23.97
CA PRO A 140 8.06 10.20 24.99
C PRO A 140 6.70 10.82 24.60
N PRO A 141 5.76 10.98 25.56
CA PRO A 141 4.43 11.48 25.27
C PRO A 141 4.50 12.94 24.77
N GLY A 142 4.11 13.15 23.51
CA GLY A 142 3.94 14.47 22.91
C GLY A 142 2.48 14.91 22.85
N ARG A 143 2.17 16.05 22.22
CA ARG A 143 0.77 16.53 22.05
C ARG A 143 -0.14 15.49 21.40
N SER A 144 0.38 14.74 20.44
CA SER A 144 -0.33 13.66 19.76
C SER A 144 -0.76 12.54 20.71
N PHE A 145 -0.10 12.37 21.85
CA PHE A 145 -0.46 11.39 22.87
C PHE A 145 -1.87 11.63 23.41
N PHE A 146 -2.14 12.86 23.87
CA PHE A 146 -3.41 13.23 24.47
C PHE A 146 -4.53 13.46 23.44
N GLU A 147 -4.20 13.86 22.22
CA GLU A 147 -5.19 14.06 21.15
C GLU A 147 -5.65 12.73 20.49
N ALA A 148 -4.91 11.63 20.66
CA ALA A 148 -5.17 10.40 19.92
C ALA A 148 -6.60 9.85 20.09
N PRO A 149 -7.20 9.81 21.30
CA PRO A 149 -8.57 9.33 21.47
C PRO A 149 -9.57 10.19 20.70
N LEU A 150 -9.42 11.51 20.76
CA LEU A 150 -10.28 12.45 20.05
C LEU A 150 -10.18 12.26 18.54
N ARG A 151 -8.96 12.17 17.99
CA ARG A 151 -8.72 11.94 16.56
C ARG A 151 -9.34 10.63 16.08
N ALA A 152 -9.24 9.59 16.89
CA ALA A 152 -9.83 8.29 16.58
C ALA A 152 -11.36 8.35 16.57
N GLN A 153 -11.98 9.04 17.55
CA GLN A 153 -13.42 9.27 17.57
C GLN A 153 -13.90 10.08 16.35
N GLU A 154 -13.18 11.15 15.99
CA GLU A 154 -13.47 11.95 14.78
C GLU A 154 -13.39 11.11 13.49
N SER A 155 -12.39 10.23 13.38
CA SER A 155 -12.26 9.38 12.19
C SER A 155 -13.34 8.30 12.15
N LEU A 156 -13.71 7.74 13.30
CA LEU A 156 -14.74 6.72 13.41
C LEU A 156 -16.13 7.29 13.10
N SER A 157 -16.44 8.50 13.57
CA SER A 157 -17.72 9.15 13.26
C SER A 157 -17.86 9.47 11.77
N ARG A 158 -16.76 9.90 11.12
CA ARG A 158 -16.72 10.08 9.66
C ARG A 158 -16.96 8.77 8.92
N LEU A 159 -16.32 7.67 9.35
CA LEU A 159 -16.55 6.35 8.77
C LEU A 159 -18.01 5.92 8.92
N GLN A 160 -18.61 6.10 10.10
CA GLN A 160 -20.02 5.75 10.33
C GLN A 160 -20.97 6.55 9.42
N ALA A 161 -20.71 7.84 9.23
CA ALA A 161 -21.48 8.66 8.30
C ALA A 161 -21.37 8.15 6.86
N GLU A 162 -20.16 7.83 6.39
CA GLU A 162 -19.91 7.28 5.05
C GLU A 162 -20.53 5.90 4.84
N MET A 163 -20.47 5.01 5.83
CA MET A 163 -21.11 3.71 5.78
C MET A 163 -22.64 3.84 5.73
N THR A 164 -23.21 4.75 6.53
CA THR A 164 -24.65 5.03 6.51
C THR A 164 -25.08 5.56 5.15
N PHE A 165 -24.32 6.51 4.59
CA PHE A 165 -24.57 7.06 3.26
C PHE A 165 -24.52 6.00 2.15
N ALA A 166 -23.56 5.06 2.21
CA ALA A 166 -23.45 3.98 1.24
C ALA A 166 -24.24 2.70 1.58
N ASN A 167 -25.05 2.72 2.64
CA ASN A 167 -25.81 1.56 3.12
C ASN A 167 -24.95 0.29 3.34
N ILE A 168 -23.72 0.47 3.84
CA ILE A 168 -22.79 -0.63 4.13
C ILE A 168 -23.07 -1.16 5.54
N THR A 169 -23.40 -2.45 5.63
CA THR A 169 -23.75 -3.11 6.90
C THR A 169 -22.91 -4.35 7.21
N SER A 170 -22.10 -4.82 6.26
CA SER A 170 -21.27 -6.04 6.40
C SER A 170 -20.00 -5.93 5.54
N GLY A 171 -19.08 -6.90 5.69
CA GLY A 171 -17.82 -6.96 4.97
C GLY A 171 -16.65 -6.27 5.68
N PRO A 172 -15.48 -6.14 5.02
CA PRO A 172 -14.24 -5.71 5.65
C PRO A 172 -14.32 -4.29 6.24
N VAL A 173 -15.09 -3.39 5.62
CA VAL A 173 -15.33 -2.03 6.13
C VAL A 173 -16.09 -2.07 7.45
N ALA A 174 -17.14 -2.90 7.56
CA ALA A 174 -17.92 -3.05 8.78
C ALA A 174 -17.12 -3.73 9.89
N GLU A 175 -16.29 -4.73 9.55
CA GLU A 175 -15.39 -5.38 10.51
C GLU A 175 -14.38 -4.40 11.09
N LEU A 176 -13.75 -3.56 10.26
CA LEU A 176 -12.82 -2.53 10.71
C LEU A 176 -13.50 -1.46 11.57
N GLN A 177 -14.75 -1.11 11.26
CA GLN A 177 -15.55 -0.19 12.07
C GLN A 177 -15.84 -0.77 13.46
N GLN A 178 -16.24 -2.04 13.54
CA GLN A 178 -16.43 -2.74 14.82
C GLN A 178 -15.12 -2.86 15.61
N GLN A 179 -14.01 -3.20 14.94
CA GLN A 179 -12.71 -3.29 15.58
C GLN A 179 -12.25 -1.94 16.14
N ALA A 180 -12.41 -0.85 15.39
CA ALA A 180 -12.09 0.50 15.87
C ALA A 180 -12.95 0.91 17.08
N GLN A 181 -14.24 0.55 17.10
CA GLN A 181 -15.11 0.73 18.27
C GLN A 181 -14.61 -0.05 19.49
N GLN A 182 -14.27 -1.32 19.31
CA GLN A 182 -13.77 -2.17 20.39
C GLN A 182 -12.46 -1.64 20.98
N LEU A 183 -11.54 -1.17 20.13
CA LEU A 183 -10.29 -0.56 20.56
C LEU A 183 -10.54 0.69 21.41
N LEU A 184 -11.44 1.58 20.97
CA LEU A 184 -11.79 2.79 21.71
C LEU A 184 -12.58 2.51 23.00
N GLY A 185 -13.41 1.47 23.02
CA GLY A 185 -14.13 1.05 24.23
C GLY A 185 -13.21 0.58 25.36
N ARG A 186 -11.94 0.26 25.06
CA ARG A 186 -10.91 -0.14 26.02
C ARG A 186 -9.94 0.99 26.38
N VAL A 187 -10.15 2.20 25.86
CA VAL A 187 -9.32 3.37 26.15
C VAL A 187 -9.85 4.05 27.41
N ASN A 188 -8.97 4.30 28.37
CA ASN A 188 -9.31 5.09 29.56
C ASN A 188 -9.72 6.52 29.18
N ALA A 189 -10.91 6.94 29.60
CA ALA A 189 -11.43 8.28 29.35
C ALA A 189 -10.87 9.33 30.32
N ASP A 190 -10.37 8.91 31.47
CA ASP A 190 -9.73 9.77 32.47
C ASP A 190 -8.27 10.05 32.06
N PRO A 191 -7.88 11.32 31.81
CA PRO A 191 -6.52 11.69 31.46
C PRO A 191 -5.47 11.28 32.51
N ALA A 192 -5.83 11.20 33.80
CA ALA A 192 -4.90 10.81 34.86
C ALA A 192 -4.52 9.33 34.79
N SER A 193 -5.37 8.50 34.17
CA SER A 193 -5.20 7.05 34.02
C SER A 193 -4.82 6.64 32.59
N TYR A 194 -4.53 7.60 31.72
CA TYR A 194 -4.27 7.37 30.29
C TYR A 194 -2.86 6.82 30.05
N THR A 195 -2.77 5.60 29.54
CA THR A 195 -1.51 4.87 29.37
C THR A 195 -1.00 4.87 27.92
N PHE A 196 0.25 4.44 27.72
CA PHE A 196 0.78 4.22 26.37
C PHE A 196 0.02 3.12 25.60
N ALA A 197 -0.53 2.13 26.31
CA ALA A 197 -1.40 1.14 25.70
C ALA A 197 -2.70 1.78 25.18
N ASP A 198 -3.28 2.70 25.94
CA ASP A 198 -4.46 3.47 25.51
C ASP A 198 -4.16 4.36 24.30
N TYR A 199 -3.01 5.02 24.31
CA TYR A 199 -2.50 5.74 23.13
C TYR A 199 -2.37 4.88 21.89
N SER A 200 -1.79 3.71 22.04
CA SER A 200 -1.60 2.79 20.93
C SER A 200 -2.93 2.24 20.41
N ARG A 201 -3.89 1.94 21.29
CA ARG A 201 -5.27 1.56 20.89
C ARG A 201 -5.97 2.70 20.16
N SER A 202 -5.85 3.94 20.64
CA SER A 202 -6.41 5.11 19.95
C SER A 202 -5.81 5.28 18.56
N LYS A 203 -4.48 5.17 18.41
CA LYS A 203 -3.84 5.21 17.08
C LYS A 203 -4.29 4.08 16.17
N ALA A 204 -4.37 2.86 16.69
CA ALA A 204 -4.82 1.71 15.93
C ALA A 204 -6.27 1.89 15.46
N ALA A 205 -7.15 2.41 16.31
CA ALA A 205 -8.54 2.72 15.95
C ALA A 205 -8.62 3.82 14.87
N PHE A 206 -7.86 4.90 15.02
CA PHE A 206 -7.77 5.97 14.02
C PHE A 206 -7.34 5.43 12.65
N HIS A 207 -6.25 4.66 12.60
CA HIS A 207 -5.76 4.11 11.35
C HIS A 207 -6.70 3.05 10.76
N SER A 208 -7.33 2.22 11.59
CA SER A 208 -8.34 1.25 11.13
C SER A 208 -9.54 1.96 10.48
N ALA A 209 -10.03 3.05 11.09
CA ALA A 209 -11.12 3.84 10.52
C ALA A 209 -10.73 4.50 9.19
N ARG A 210 -9.50 5.01 9.08
CA ARG A 210 -8.99 5.55 7.81
C ARG A 210 -8.81 4.49 6.74
N ALA A 211 -8.33 3.30 7.10
CA ALA A 211 -8.24 2.18 6.16
C ALA A 211 -9.61 1.81 5.60
N ALA A 212 -10.62 1.72 6.46
CA ALA A 212 -11.99 1.42 6.06
C ALA A 212 -12.57 2.46 5.07
N LEU A 213 -12.28 3.75 5.28
CA LEU A 213 -12.66 4.81 4.32
C LEU A 213 -12.00 4.61 2.95
N HIS A 214 -10.73 4.22 2.92
CA HIS A 214 -10.00 3.95 1.67
C HIS A 214 -10.53 2.68 0.96
N LEU A 215 -10.85 1.62 1.70
CA LEU A 215 -11.48 0.42 1.12
C LEU A 215 -12.85 0.74 0.51
N LEU A 216 -13.67 1.48 1.25
CA LEU A 216 -14.98 1.93 0.78
C LEU A 216 -14.87 2.82 -0.48
N ALA A 217 -13.84 3.68 -0.57
CA ALA A 217 -13.58 4.46 -1.78
C ALA A 217 -13.15 3.57 -2.97
N ALA A 218 -12.29 2.58 -2.73
CA ALA A 218 -11.83 1.65 -3.76
C ALA A 218 -12.99 0.81 -4.34
N GLU A 219 -13.91 0.33 -3.49
CA GLU A 219 -15.06 -0.49 -3.89
C GLU A 219 -16.09 0.31 -4.70
N ARG A 220 -16.47 1.51 -4.24
CA ARG A 220 -17.49 2.35 -4.90
C ARG A 220 -17.15 2.63 -6.36
N LEU A 221 -15.89 2.92 -6.67
CA LEU A 221 -15.45 3.25 -8.02
C LEU A 221 -15.11 2.01 -8.87
N SER A 222 -14.75 0.89 -8.24
CA SER A 222 -14.59 -0.38 -8.95
C SER A 222 -15.95 -0.91 -9.46
N GLY A 223 -17.03 -0.73 -8.69
CA GLY A 223 -18.39 -1.11 -9.10
C GLY A 223 -18.95 -0.26 -10.26
N LEU A 224 -18.65 1.05 -10.26
CA LEU A 224 -19.07 1.98 -11.32
C LEU A 224 -18.41 1.69 -12.67
N GLY A 225 -17.20 1.12 -12.69
CA GLY A 225 -16.52 0.70 -13.92
C GLY A 225 -17.16 -0.49 -14.65
N SER A 226 -18.05 -1.25 -13.99
CA SER A 226 -18.77 -2.37 -14.62
C SER A 226 -20.06 -1.92 -15.33
N LEU A 227 -20.59 -0.73 -15.00
CA LEU A 227 -21.86 -0.23 -15.53
C LEU A 227 -21.71 0.52 -16.86
N SER A 228 -20.48 0.74 -17.34
CA SER A 228 -20.19 1.40 -18.63
C SER A 228 -20.14 0.43 -19.83
N SER A 229 -20.68 -0.79 -19.67
CA SER A 229 -20.74 -1.83 -20.72
C SER A 229 -22.15 -2.09 -21.27
N PHE A 230 -23.08 -1.14 -21.13
CA PHE A 230 -24.42 -1.21 -21.74
C PHE A 230 -24.54 -0.24 -22.91
#